data_AF-A0A969TH92-F1
#
_entry.id   AF-A0A969TH92-F1
#
_cell.length_a   1.000
_cell.length_b   1.000
_cell.length_c   1.000
_cell.angle_alpha   90.00
_cell.angle_beta   90.00
_cell.angle_gamma   90.00
#
_symmetry.space_group_name_H-M   'P 1'
#
loop_
_entity.id
_entity.type
_entity.pdbx_description
1 polymer ?
#
loop_
_entity_poly.entity_id
_entity_poly.type
_entity_poly.pdbx_seq_one_letter_code
_entity_poly.pdbx_strand_id
1 'polypeptide(L)'
;MRDFREILWSSSPAKLDVLAALYLAQVLIGKHRGALQQLAEAERRKHRRTKPKLPDLISGLDVVFYKSLGTSSATMNLSFVALPDWLPIPETTTEANRFIAPRSSDQPGLLTEHLEIIRHLEEKKGEEEALIQHYRNFLSSRDPALTAFFSFTRGYASYLMGKLARNEYVSFFSTKNLEVLMTARDEQNEEQRPIAPILHNEGFRSIARAIRESTIRAQYRVAQQNDRRYEIAYGLGQELARSLNQRHTFINALTDFVRRYNAETAREEEKVARQHNGKITAEVRRGAGLRRLVTTEDMELLVAIIDEYGDYKLVGNLLLAYGYAFDSSTIRHQEATAETDDNNSEEGV
;
A
#
# COMPACT_ATOMS: atom_id res chain seq x y z
N MET A 1 -1.11 -16.65 -24.89
CA MET A 1 0.36 -16.75 -25.08
C MET A 1 0.98 -15.50 -25.71
N ARG A 2 0.29 -14.79 -26.64
CA ARG A 2 0.78 -13.54 -27.22
C ARG A 2 0.85 -12.41 -26.18
N ASP A 3 -0.23 -12.21 -25.44
CA ASP A 3 -0.34 -11.19 -24.38
C ASP A 3 0.67 -11.41 -23.24
N PHE A 4 0.94 -12.67 -22.90
CA PHE A 4 1.97 -13.05 -21.92
C PHE A 4 3.39 -12.68 -22.40
N ARG A 5 3.69 -12.87 -23.69
CA ARG A 5 5.01 -12.53 -24.27
C ARG A 5 5.22 -11.03 -24.39
N GLU A 6 4.20 -10.26 -24.77
CA GLU A 6 4.28 -8.80 -24.87
C GLU A 6 4.56 -8.13 -23.52
N ILE A 7 3.99 -8.66 -22.43
CA ILE A 7 4.21 -8.14 -21.07
C ILE A 7 5.63 -8.44 -20.57
N LEU A 8 6.20 -9.62 -20.90
CA LEU A 8 7.49 -10.04 -20.34
C LEU A 8 8.71 -9.51 -21.10
N TRP A 9 8.62 -9.26 -22.41
CA TRP A 9 9.79 -8.89 -23.23
C TRP A 9 10.25 -7.42 -23.12
N SER A 10 9.46 -6.55 -22.52
CA SER A 10 9.77 -5.11 -22.36
C SER A 10 10.31 -4.75 -20.97
N SER A 11 10.49 -5.73 -20.08
CA SER A 11 10.84 -5.54 -18.67
C SER A 11 12.28 -5.97 -18.39
N SER A 12 12.94 -5.38 -17.38
CA SER A 12 14.24 -5.90 -16.93
C SER A 12 14.09 -7.34 -16.38
N PRO A 13 15.20 -8.08 -16.24
CA PRO A 13 15.19 -9.40 -15.59
C PRO A 13 14.56 -9.38 -14.19
N ALA A 14 14.84 -8.36 -13.37
CA ALA A 14 14.32 -8.29 -12.00
C ALA A 14 12.81 -8.03 -11.98
N LYS A 15 12.30 -7.19 -12.89
CA LYS A 15 10.86 -6.95 -13.03
C LYS A 15 10.13 -8.16 -13.57
N LEU A 16 10.72 -8.85 -14.54
CA LEU A 16 10.20 -10.09 -15.11
C LEU A 16 10.02 -11.15 -14.01
N ASP A 17 11.04 -11.34 -13.17
CA ASP A 17 10.99 -12.25 -12.02
C ASP A 17 9.80 -11.97 -11.10
N VAL A 18 9.65 -10.71 -10.69
CA VAL A 18 8.58 -10.27 -9.79
C VAL A 18 7.21 -10.50 -10.43
N LEU A 19 7.04 -10.07 -11.69
CA LEU A 19 5.77 -10.23 -12.40
C LEU A 19 5.43 -11.71 -12.60
N ALA A 20 6.41 -12.55 -12.96
CA ALA A 20 6.20 -13.98 -13.16
C ALA A 20 5.71 -14.67 -11.87
N ALA A 21 6.34 -14.37 -10.73
CA ALA A 21 5.92 -14.91 -9.44
C ALA A 21 4.51 -14.45 -9.03
N LEU A 22 4.19 -13.17 -9.20
CA LEU A 22 2.86 -12.63 -8.88
C LEU A 22 1.77 -13.17 -9.82
N TYR A 23 2.06 -13.28 -11.13
CA TYR A 23 1.11 -13.85 -12.10
C TYR A 23 0.88 -15.34 -11.85
N LEU A 24 1.95 -16.09 -11.55
CA LEU A 24 1.81 -17.51 -11.18
C LEU A 24 0.92 -17.64 -9.93
N ALA A 25 1.14 -16.80 -8.92
CA ALA A 25 0.29 -16.78 -7.73
C ALA A 25 -1.17 -16.47 -8.05
N GLN A 26 -1.43 -15.47 -8.89
CA GLN A 26 -2.77 -15.10 -9.33
C GLN A 26 -3.47 -16.25 -10.08
N VAL A 27 -2.75 -16.95 -10.96
CA VAL A 27 -3.28 -18.11 -11.71
C VAL A 27 -3.61 -19.27 -10.77
N LEU A 28 -2.74 -19.57 -9.80
CA LEU A 28 -2.97 -20.65 -8.84
C LEU A 28 -4.20 -20.36 -7.96
N ILE A 29 -4.33 -19.15 -7.46
CA ILE A 29 -5.54 -18.73 -6.73
C ILE A 29 -6.77 -18.78 -7.63
N GLY A 30 -6.67 -18.34 -8.89
CA GLY A 30 -7.77 -18.39 -9.85
C GLY A 30 -8.26 -19.82 -10.11
N LYS A 31 -7.34 -20.77 -10.27
CA LYS A 31 -7.65 -22.20 -10.40
C LYS A 31 -8.30 -22.74 -9.12
N HIS A 32 -7.76 -22.39 -7.95
CA HIS A 32 -8.33 -22.82 -6.68
C HIS A 32 -9.75 -22.28 -6.47
N ARG A 33 -10.00 -21.01 -6.80
CA ARG A 33 -11.32 -20.39 -6.79
C ARG A 33 -12.31 -21.15 -7.68
N GLY A 34 -11.90 -21.51 -8.91
CA GLY A 34 -12.73 -22.30 -9.83
C GLY A 34 -13.09 -23.68 -9.26
N ALA A 35 -12.13 -24.36 -8.63
CA ALA A 35 -12.36 -25.62 -7.92
C ALA A 35 -13.31 -25.44 -6.72
N LEU A 36 -13.17 -24.36 -5.93
CA LEU A 36 -14.06 -24.05 -4.81
C LEU A 36 -15.50 -23.77 -5.27
N GLN A 37 -15.70 -23.12 -6.42
CA GLN A 37 -17.03 -22.90 -6.99
C GLN A 37 -17.70 -24.23 -7.39
N GLN A 38 -16.93 -25.18 -7.90
CA GLN A 38 -17.42 -26.53 -8.23
C GLN A 38 -17.66 -27.38 -6.97
N LEU A 39 -16.83 -27.21 -5.93
CA LEU A 39 -16.94 -27.91 -4.65
C LEU A 39 -17.98 -27.29 -3.70
N ALA A 40 -18.47 -26.07 -3.94
CA ALA A 40 -19.56 -25.50 -3.15
C ALA A 40 -20.86 -26.32 -3.25
N GLU A 41 -20.97 -27.24 -4.22
CA GLU A 41 -22.00 -28.27 -4.32
C GLU A 41 -21.67 -29.56 -3.50
N ALA A 42 -20.43 -29.73 -3.03
CA ALA A 42 -19.94 -30.92 -2.33
C ALA A 42 -19.01 -30.57 -1.15
N GLU A 43 -19.62 -30.45 0.03
CA GLU A 43 -19.02 -30.50 1.37
C GLU A 43 -18.12 -29.33 1.85
N ARG A 44 -18.55 -28.70 2.96
CA ARG A 44 -17.73 -27.78 3.77
C ARG A 44 -16.59 -28.54 4.44
N ARG A 45 -15.35 -28.30 4.02
CA ARG A 45 -14.15 -28.82 4.69
C ARG A 45 -14.04 -28.27 6.12
N LYS A 46 -13.64 -29.13 7.06
CA LYS A 46 -13.32 -28.77 8.45
C LYS A 46 -12.15 -27.78 8.46
N HIS A 47 -12.26 -26.73 9.27
CA HIS A 47 -11.23 -25.71 9.43
C HIS A 47 -9.93 -26.36 9.93
N ARG A 48 -8.83 -26.19 9.19
CA ARG A 48 -7.48 -26.52 9.68
C ARG A 48 -6.96 -25.36 10.52
N ARG A 49 -6.19 -25.66 11.57
CA ARG A 49 -5.56 -24.64 12.44
C ARG A 49 -4.55 -23.77 11.69
N THR A 50 -3.80 -24.35 10.77
CA THR A 50 -2.85 -23.64 9.88
C THR A 50 -3.23 -23.88 8.43
N LYS A 51 -3.48 -22.80 7.68
CA LYS A 51 -3.76 -22.87 6.25
C LYS A 51 -2.49 -23.24 5.48
N PRO A 52 -2.53 -24.17 4.51
CA PRO A 52 -1.37 -24.43 3.67
C PRO A 52 -1.03 -23.18 2.85
N LYS A 53 0.26 -22.90 2.70
CA LYS A 53 0.77 -21.74 1.99
C LYS A 53 0.89 -22.03 0.51
N LEU A 54 0.88 -20.99 -0.31
CA LEU A 54 1.08 -21.18 -1.74
C LEU A 54 2.42 -21.84 -2.10
N PRO A 55 3.55 -21.52 -1.43
CA PRO A 55 4.82 -22.20 -1.62
C PRO A 55 4.83 -23.71 -1.28
N ASP A 56 3.85 -24.20 -0.51
CA ASP A 56 3.71 -25.62 -0.20
C ASP A 56 3.21 -26.43 -1.41
N LEU A 57 2.55 -25.77 -2.38
CA LEU A 57 2.14 -26.38 -3.65
C LEU A 57 3.21 -26.23 -4.73
N ILE A 58 3.70 -25.01 -4.89
CA ILE A 58 4.75 -24.66 -5.87
C ILE A 58 5.70 -23.69 -5.18
N SER A 59 6.93 -24.12 -4.92
CA SER A 59 7.87 -23.31 -4.14
C SER A 59 8.28 -22.02 -4.85
N GLY A 60 8.32 -21.99 -6.19
CA GLY A 60 8.78 -20.84 -6.95
C GLY A 60 9.17 -21.18 -8.39
N LEU A 61 10.07 -20.36 -8.95
CA LEU A 61 10.58 -20.44 -10.30
C LEU A 61 12.11 -20.41 -10.30
N ASP A 62 12.74 -21.34 -11.01
CA ASP A 62 14.14 -21.24 -11.38
C ASP A 62 14.28 -20.32 -12.61
N VAL A 63 15.11 -19.30 -12.48
CA VAL A 63 15.37 -18.28 -13.49
C VAL A 63 16.80 -18.40 -13.97
N VAL A 64 16.97 -18.54 -15.28
CA VAL A 64 18.27 -18.59 -15.93
C VAL A 64 18.42 -17.38 -16.85
N PHE A 65 19.43 -16.57 -16.60
CA PHE A 65 19.76 -15.42 -17.45
C PHE A 65 20.91 -15.78 -18.40
N TYR A 66 20.66 -15.62 -19.69
CA TYR A 66 21.64 -15.83 -20.75
C TYR A 66 22.09 -14.50 -21.34
N LYS A 67 23.40 -14.34 -21.56
CA LYS A 67 23.95 -13.24 -22.34
C LYS A 67 24.44 -13.78 -23.68
N SER A 68 24.01 -13.13 -24.76
CA SER A 68 24.54 -13.42 -26.08
C SER A 68 26.01 -12.95 -26.16
N LEU A 69 26.89 -13.84 -26.59
CA LEU A 69 28.30 -13.57 -26.91
C LEU A 69 28.52 -13.61 -28.43
N GLY A 70 27.48 -13.32 -29.22
CA GLY A 70 27.50 -13.45 -30.68
C GLY A 70 26.95 -14.79 -31.12
N THR A 71 27.81 -15.75 -31.45
CA THR A 71 27.42 -17.09 -31.95
C THR A 71 27.11 -18.11 -30.85
N SER A 72 27.33 -17.76 -29.59
CA SER A 72 27.03 -18.60 -28.42
C SER A 72 26.30 -17.80 -27.34
N SER A 73 25.56 -18.50 -26.48
CA SER A 73 25.00 -17.93 -25.26
C SER A 73 25.80 -18.41 -24.06
N ALA A 74 26.12 -17.50 -23.15
CA ALA A 74 26.70 -17.84 -21.86
C ALA A 74 25.62 -17.73 -20.78
N THR A 75 25.53 -18.74 -19.91
CA THR A 75 24.73 -18.66 -18.68
C THR A 75 25.41 -17.70 -17.73
N MET A 76 24.78 -16.55 -17.50
CA MET A 76 25.34 -15.49 -16.65
C MET A 76 24.86 -15.61 -15.20
N ASN A 77 23.63 -16.07 -15.00
CA ASN A 77 23.04 -16.18 -13.67
C ASN A 77 22.03 -17.33 -13.62
N LEU A 78 22.04 -18.07 -12.51
CA LEU A 78 20.95 -18.95 -12.09
C LEU A 78 20.44 -18.43 -10.75
N SER A 79 19.16 -18.15 -10.67
CA SER A 79 18.56 -17.66 -9.44
C SER A 79 17.18 -18.27 -9.23
N PHE A 80 16.74 -18.33 -7.98
CA PHE A 80 15.42 -18.80 -7.62
C PHE A 80 14.56 -17.63 -7.17
N VAL A 81 13.30 -17.61 -7.62
CA VAL A 81 12.28 -16.63 -7.21
C VAL A 81 11.15 -17.39 -6.54
N ALA A 82 10.97 -17.21 -5.24
CA ALA A 82 9.93 -17.92 -4.50
C ALA A 82 8.53 -17.35 -4.82
N LEU A 83 7.50 -18.17 -4.62
CA LEU A 83 6.16 -17.64 -4.50
C LEU A 83 5.98 -16.92 -3.14
N PRO A 84 5.11 -15.90 -3.08
CA PRO A 84 4.90 -15.16 -1.84
C PRO A 84 4.40 -16.08 -0.71
N ASP A 85 5.14 -16.09 0.40
CA ASP A 85 4.92 -16.95 1.57
C ASP A 85 3.80 -16.45 2.49
N TRP A 86 3.49 -15.16 2.40
CA TRP A 86 2.37 -14.49 3.05
C TRP A 86 1.01 -14.80 2.41
N LEU A 87 0.98 -15.55 1.31
CA LEU A 87 -0.25 -15.85 0.58
C LEU A 87 -0.78 -17.26 0.94
N PRO A 88 -1.86 -17.35 1.73
CA PRO A 88 -2.48 -18.63 2.03
C PRO A 88 -3.27 -19.17 0.84
N ILE A 89 -3.49 -20.48 0.81
CA ILE A 89 -4.46 -21.08 -0.09
C ILE A 89 -5.86 -20.75 0.42
N PRO A 90 -6.71 -20.06 -0.38
CA PRO A 90 -8.02 -19.64 0.09
C PRO A 90 -8.95 -20.83 0.28
N GLU A 91 -9.79 -20.80 1.31
CA GLU A 91 -10.79 -21.84 1.57
C GLU A 91 -12.17 -21.48 1.01
N THR A 92 -12.38 -20.20 0.67
CA THR A 92 -13.65 -19.70 0.15
C THR A 92 -13.45 -18.84 -1.10
N THR A 93 -14.47 -18.79 -1.95
CA THR A 93 -14.51 -17.88 -3.11
C THR A 93 -14.36 -16.42 -2.69
N THR A 94 -14.93 -16.03 -1.55
CA THR A 94 -14.81 -14.68 -0.99
C THR A 94 -13.36 -14.35 -0.64
N GLU A 95 -12.66 -15.26 0.03
CA GLU A 95 -11.24 -15.10 0.36
C GLU A 95 -10.39 -15.05 -0.91
N ALA A 96 -10.63 -15.95 -1.87
CA ALA A 96 -9.94 -15.91 -3.16
C ALA A 96 -10.13 -14.55 -3.86
N ASN A 97 -11.35 -14.00 -3.85
CA ASN A 97 -11.63 -12.70 -4.45
C ASN A 97 -10.89 -11.55 -3.74
N ARG A 98 -10.61 -11.63 -2.43
CA ARG A 98 -9.75 -10.63 -1.75
C ARG A 98 -8.34 -10.58 -2.34
N PHE A 99 -7.85 -11.69 -2.90
CA PHE A 99 -6.53 -11.75 -3.51
C PHE A 99 -6.53 -11.39 -5.00
N ILE A 100 -7.55 -11.82 -5.76
CA ILE A 100 -7.53 -11.75 -7.23
C ILE A 100 -8.68 -10.96 -7.87
N ALA A 101 -9.46 -10.18 -7.09
CA ALA A 101 -10.48 -9.32 -7.67
C ALA A 101 -9.88 -8.38 -8.75
N PRO A 102 -10.58 -8.18 -9.87
CA PRO A 102 -10.06 -7.42 -11.00
C PRO A 102 -9.92 -5.94 -10.65
N ARG A 103 -9.05 -5.22 -11.38
CA ARG A 103 -8.82 -3.79 -11.20
C ARG A 103 -10.08 -2.92 -11.36
N SER A 104 -11.05 -3.40 -12.14
CA SER A 104 -12.32 -2.70 -12.37
C SER A 104 -13.30 -2.83 -11.20
N SER A 105 -13.05 -3.72 -10.24
CA SER A 105 -13.88 -3.82 -9.04
C SER A 105 -13.65 -2.65 -8.08
N ASP A 106 -14.65 -2.33 -7.26
CA ASP A 106 -14.57 -1.29 -6.23
C ASP A 106 -13.37 -1.50 -5.28
N GLN A 107 -12.97 -2.77 -5.11
CA GLN A 107 -11.85 -3.21 -4.30
C GLN A 107 -11.00 -4.23 -5.06
N PRO A 108 -9.99 -3.76 -5.82
CA PRO A 108 -9.03 -4.63 -6.48
C PRO A 108 -8.37 -5.57 -5.47
N GLY A 109 -8.16 -6.82 -5.87
CA GLY A 109 -7.54 -7.81 -5.01
C GLY A 109 -6.07 -7.48 -4.72
N LEU A 110 -5.56 -7.99 -3.60
CA LEU A 110 -4.19 -7.79 -3.14
C LEU A 110 -3.14 -8.03 -4.25
N LEU A 111 -3.21 -9.16 -4.96
CA LEU A 111 -2.26 -9.47 -6.04
C LEU A 111 -2.44 -8.55 -7.25
N THR A 112 -3.67 -8.17 -7.55
CA THR A 112 -3.97 -7.23 -8.64
C THR A 112 -3.36 -5.87 -8.37
N GLU A 113 -3.48 -5.36 -7.14
CA GLU A 113 -2.87 -4.09 -6.72
C GLU A 113 -1.34 -4.14 -6.82
N HIS A 114 -0.73 -5.19 -6.29
CA HIS A 114 0.72 -5.35 -6.33
C HIS A 114 1.25 -5.49 -7.77
N LEU A 115 0.55 -6.25 -8.64
CA LEU A 115 0.88 -6.33 -10.07
C LEU A 115 0.83 -4.95 -10.73
N GLU A 116 -0.19 -4.15 -10.46
CA GLU A 116 -0.31 -2.80 -11.02
C GLU A 116 0.81 -1.89 -10.56
N ILE A 117 1.17 -1.91 -9.27
CA ILE A 117 2.31 -1.15 -8.74
C ILE A 117 3.60 -1.50 -9.48
N ILE A 118 3.91 -2.79 -9.61
CA ILE A 118 5.15 -3.23 -10.26
C ILE A 118 5.14 -2.93 -11.76
N ARG A 119 4.00 -3.06 -12.44
CA ARG A 119 3.89 -2.77 -13.88
C ARG A 119 4.25 -1.32 -14.21
N HIS A 120 3.88 -0.38 -13.33
CA HIS A 120 4.12 1.06 -13.53
C HIS A 120 5.54 1.53 -13.19
N LEU A 121 6.41 0.65 -12.70
CA LEU A 121 7.84 0.96 -12.54
C LEU A 121 8.55 0.70 -13.88
N GLU A 122 9.04 1.74 -14.56
CA GLU A 122 9.55 1.68 -15.93
C GLU A 122 11.06 1.38 -16.01
N GLU A 123 11.79 1.37 -14.89
CA GLU A 123 13.22 1.00 -14.79
C GLU A 123 14.17 1.90 -15.59
N LYS A 124 13.67 3.02 -16.10
CA LYS A 124 14.47 4.02 -16.82
C LYS A 124 15.43 4.79 -15.89
N LYS A 125 15.23 4.68 -14.58
CA LYS A 125 15.97 5.37 -13.53
C LYS A 125 16.42 4.35 -12.48
N GLY A 126 17.64 4.48 -11.98
CA GLY A 126 18.21 3.55 -10.98
C GLY A 126 17.40 3.45 -9.68
N GLU A 127 16.58 4.46 -9.35
CA GLU A 127 15.66 4.40 -8.20
C GLU A 127 14.57 3.32 -8.37
N GLU A 128 14.00 3.19 -9.57
CA GLU A 128 12.93 2.23 -9.84
C GLU A 128 13.46 0.78 -9.88
N GLU A 129 14.68 0.59 -10.37
CA GLU A 129 15.38 -0.70 -10.32
C GLU A 129 15.62 -1.15 -8.87
N ALA A 130 16.05 -0.23 -8.00
CA ALA A 130 16.23 -0.52 -6.57
C ALA A 130 14.91 -0.92 -5.89
N LEU A 131 13.79 -0.27 -6.23
CA LEU A 131 12.46 -0.65 -5.75
C LEU A 131 12.11 -2.08 -6.17
N ILE A 132 12.31 -2.41 -7.45
CA ILE A 132 12.00 -3.75 -7.96
C ILE A 132 12.89 -4.79 -7.29
N GLN A 133 14.15 -4.49 -7.01
CA GLN A 133 15.02 -5.39 -6.26
C GLN A 133 14.54 -5.61 -4.82
N HIS A 134 14.13 -4.54 -4.12
CA HIS A 134 13.54 -4.68 -2.78
C HIS A 134 12.27 -5.54 -2.80
N TYR A 135 11.43 -5.37 -3.82
CA TYR A 135 10.21 -6.15 -3.96
C TYR A 135 10.50 -7.61 -4.34
N ARG A 136 11.47 -7.86 -5.23
CA ARG A 136 11.96 -9.20 -5.56
C ARG A 136 12.48 -9.93 -4.33
N ASN A 137 13.24 -9.21 -3.50
CA ASN A 137 13.68 -9.73 -2.21
C ASN A 137 12.46 -10.06 -1.35
N PHE A 138 11.49 -9.15 -1.19
CA PHE A 138 10.28 -9.42 -0.41
C PHE A 138 9.53 -10.69 -0.86
N LEU A 139 9.45 -10.99 -2.15
CA LEU A 139 8.86 -12.24 -2.63
C LEU A 139 9.70 -13.49 -2.30
N SER A 140 11.02 -13.37 -2.37
CA SER A 140 11.94 -14.51 -2.33
C SER A 140 12.54 -14.77 -0.95
N SER A 141 12.60 -13.75 -0.11
CA SER A 141 13.04 -13.84 1.27
C SER A 141 11.87 -14.34 2.10
N ARG A 142 12.10 -15.44 2.83
CA ARG A 142 11.34 -15.70 4.06
C ARG A 142 11.76 -14.62 5.05
N ASP A 143 11.21 -13.41 4.89
CA ASP A 143 11.53 -12.21 5.67
C ASP A 143 10.41 -11.95 6.67
N PRO A 144 10.43 -12.66 7.81
CA PRO A 144 9.43 -12.55 8.85
C PRO A 144 9.25 -11.11 9.38
N ALA A 145 10.32 -10.33 9.35
CA ALA A 145 10.39 -8.95 9.80
C ALA A 145 9.91 -7.92 8.75
N LEU A 146 9.53 -8.36 7.54
CA LEU A 146 9.07 -7.49 6.45
C LEU A 146 10.08 -6.40 6.07
N THR A 147 11.37 -6.62 6.32
CA THR A 147 12.47 -5.68 6.05
C THR A 147 12.51 -5.25 4.57
N ALA A 148 12.42 -6.20 3.65
CA ALA A 148 12.42 -5.96 2.21
C ALA A 148 11.16 -5.22 1.77
N PHE A 149 10.00 -5.59 2.33
CA PHE A 149 8.73 -4.89 2.08
C PHE A 149 8.80 -3.44 2.56
N PHE A 150 9.30 -3.19 3.77
CA PHE A 150 9.45 -1.84 4.30
C PHE A 150 10.51 -1.02 3.58
N SER A 151 11.54 -1.66 3.03
CA SER A 151 12.50 -0.98 2.15
C SER A 151 11.81 -0.57 0.84
N PHE A 152 10.97 -1.43 0.28
CA PHE A 152 10.12 -1.08 -0.86
C PHE A 152 9.17 0.08 -0.55
N THR A 153 8.34 -0.01 0.50
CA THR A 153 7.33 1.03 0.78
C THR A 153 7.94 2.39 1.11
N ARG A 154 9.08 2.43 1.81
CA ARG A 154 9.82 3.68 2.08
C ARG A 154 10.35 4.33 0.81
N GLY A 155 10.96 3.55 -0.09
CA GLY A 155 11.40 4.06 -1.38
C GLY A 155 10.21 4.47 -2.25
N TYR A 156 9.16 3.65 -2.25
CA TYR A 156 7.95 3.87 -3.05
C TYR A 156 7.22 5.14 -2.63
N ALA A 157 7.21 5.49 -1.35
CA ALA A 157 6.67 6.78 -0.87
C ALA A 157 7.36 7.99 -1.53
N SER A 158 8.68 7.93 -1.71
CA SER A 158 9.45 9.01 -2.38
C SER A 158 9.13 9.05 -3.88
N TYR A 159 9.10 7.88 -4.51
CA TYR A 159 8.68 7.72 -5.91
C TYR A 159 7.27 8.28 -6.16
N LEU A 160 6.30 7.92 -5.30
CA LEU A 160 4.91 8.40 -5.36
C LEU A 160 4.85 9.93 -5.34
N MET A 161 5.51 10.57 -4.36
CA MET A 161 5.51 12.02 -4.25
C MET A 161 6.15 12.69 -5.47
N GLY A 162 7.22 12.10 -6.02
CA GLY A 162 7.85 12.57 -7.23
C GLY A 162 6.93 12.50 -8.46
N LYS A 163 6.23 11.38 -8.64
CA LYS A 163 5.26 11.19 -9.74
C LYS A 163 4.08 12.16 -9.62
N LEU A 164 3.51 12.26 -8.42
CA LEU A 164 2.37 13.15 -8.17
C LEU A 164 2.72 14.63 -8.34
N ALA A 165 3.92 15.06 -7.94
CA ALA A 165 4.38 16.42 -8.17
C ALA A 165 4.47 16.79 -9.67
N ARG A 166 4.67 15.80 -10.53
CA ARG A 166 4.69 15.95 -12.01
C ARG A 166 3.33 15.68 -12.66
N ASN A 167 2.28 15.48 -11.87
CA ASN A 167 0.95 15.07 -12.34
C ASN A 167 0.98 13.80 -13.21
N GLU A 168 1.92 12.89 -12.93
CA GLU A 168 2.03 11.61 -13.61
C GLU A 168 1.14 10.57 -12.92
N TYR A 169 0.55 9.68 -13.73
CA TYR A 169 -0.24 8.57 -13.22
C TYR A 169 0.61 7.65 -12.33
N VAL A 170 0.04 7.25 -11.19
CA VAL A 170 0.68 6.31 -10.27
C VAL A 170 -0.34 5.43 -9.57
N SER A 171 0.07 4.21 -9.22
CA SER A 171 -0.75 3.26 -8.47
C SER A 171 -0.41 3.33 -6.98
N PHE A 172 -1.40 3.18 -6.10
CA PHE A 172 -1.21 3.23 -4.66
C PHE A 172 -1.45 1.86 -4.04
N PHE A 173 -0.79 1.60 -2.92
CA PHE A 173 -1.29 0.57 -2.00
C PHE A 173 -2.59 1.06 -1.38
N SER A 174 -3.57 0.19 -1.24
CA SER A 174 -4.76 0.48 -0.45
C SER A 174 -4.53 0.13 1.01
N THR A 175 -5.15 0.88 1.92
CA THR A 175 -5.06 0.54 3.35
C THR A 175 -5.65 -0.83 3.65
N LYS A 176 -6.67 -1.21 2.88
CA LYS A 176 -7.34 -2.50 3.00
C LYS A 176 -6.46 -3.66 2.54
N ASN A 177 -5.77 -3.55 1.40
CA ASN A 177 -4.91 -4.63 0.93
C ASN A 177 -3.66 -4.75 1.81
N LEU A 178 -3.12 -3.65 2.34
CA LEU A 178 -2.08 -3.74 3.37
C LEU A 178 -2.56 -4.50 4.61
N GLU A 179 -3.79 -4.27 5.06
CA GLU A 179 -4.36 -4.99 6.21
C GLU A 179 -4.56 -6.47 5.91
N VAL A 180 -5.02 -6.82 4.70
CA VAL A 180 -5.12 -8.21 4.24
C VAL A 180 -3.73 -8.86 4.22
N LEU A 181 -2.71 -8.17 3.71
CA LEU A 181 -1.34 -8.68 3.67
C LEU A 181 -0.78 -8.93 5.07
N MET A 182 -0.92 -7.97 5.99
CA MET A 182 -0.43 -8.11 7.37
C MET A 182 -1.18 -9.22 8.12
N THR A 183 -2.50 -9.31 7.96
CA THR A 183 -3.32 -10.34 8.61
C THR A 183 -2.99 -11.72 8.07
N ALA A 184 -2.85 -11.85 6.75
CA ALA A 184 -2.43 -13.10 6.13
C ALA A 184 -1.05 -13.54 6.65
N ARG A 185 -0.11 -12.61 6.78
CA ARG A 185 1.20 -12.87 7.42
C ARG A 185 1.05 -13.35 8.85
N ASP A 186 0.19 -12.74 9.66
CA ASP A 186 -0.02 -13.11 11.07
C ASP A 186 -0.60 -14.53 11.20
N GLU A 187 -1.59 -14.87 10.36
CA GLU A 187 -2.15 -16.24 10.28
C GLU A 187 -1.09 -17.29 9.89
N GLN A 188 -0.06 -16.88 9.16
CA GLN A 188 0.99 -17.76 8.63
C GLN A 188 2.24 -17.88 9.54
N ASN A 189 2.37 -17.06 10.58
CA ASN A 189 3.58 -17.00 11.41
C ASN A 189 3.23 -16.90 12.91
N GLU A 190 2.83 -18.02 13.51
CA GLU A 190 2.44 -18.11 14.93
C GLU A 190 3.56 -17.75 15.92
N GLU A 191 4.83 -17.91 15.51
CA GLU A 191 5.99 -17.60 16.36
C GLU A 191 6.20 -16.09 16.57
N GLN A 192 5.59 -15.26 15.72
CA GLN A 192 5.77 -13.82 15.76
C GLN A 192 4.54 -13.14 16.30
N ARG A 193 4.78 -12.03 17.00
CA ARG A 193 3.70 -11.20 17.49
C ARG A 193 2.82 -10.73 16.32
N PRO A 194 1.49 -10.82 16.45
CA PRO A 194 0.57 -10.37 15.42
C PRO A 194 0.72 -8.86 15.21
N ILE A 195 0.66 -8.40 13.96
CA ILE A 195 0.65 -6.99 13.57
C ILE A 195 -0.76 -6.39 13.70
N ALA A 196 -1.81 -7.22 13.59
CA ALA A 196 -3.20 -6.77 13.62
C ALA A 196 -3.55 -5.78 14.76
N PRO A 197 -3.09 -5.93 16.02
CA PRO A 197 -3.36 -4.96 17.08
C PRO A 197 -2.80 -3.54 16.79
N ILE A 198 -1.63 -3.42 16.15
CA ILE A 198 -1.09 -2.13 15.71
C ILE A 198 -2.04 -1.47 14.72
N LEU A 199 -2.54 -2.26 13.76
CA LEU A 199 -3.40 -1.75 12.69
C LEU A 199 -4.77 -1.33 13.18
N HIS A 200 -5.25 -1.85 14.30
CA HIS A 200 -6.54 -1.51 14.92
C HIS A 200 -6.42 -0.41 15.99
N ASN A 201 -5.20 -0.04 16.38
CA ASN A 201 -4.97 1.04 17.33
C ASN A 201 -5.41 2.40 16.75
N GLU A 202 -6.24 3.13 17.48
CA GLU A 202 -6.81 4.40 17.01
C GLU A 202 -5.74 5.48 16.82
N GLY A 203 -4.77 5.55 17.73
CA GLY A 203 -3.63 6.46 17.64
C GLY A 203 -2.80 6.23 16.38
N PHE A 204 -2.46 4.97 16.10
CA PHE A 204 -1.80 4.56 14.86
C PHE A 204 -2.58 5.01 13.62
N ARG A 205 -3.89 4.74 13.57
CA ARG A 205 -4.76 5.13 12.45
C ARG A 205 -4.86 6.65 12.29
N SER A 206 -4.96 7.39 13.38
CA SER A 206 -5.07 8.85 13.38
C SER A 206 -3.80 9.49 12.82
N ILE A 207 -2.63 9.02 13.24
CA ILE A 207 -1.33 9.52 12.79
C ILE A 207 -1.03 9.10 11.35
N ALA A 208 -1.31 7.85 10.95
CA ALA A 208 -1.20 7.42 9.56
C ALA A 208 -2.09 8.27 8.64
N ARG A 209 -3.32 8.59 9.07
CA ARG A 209 -4.20 9.51 8.33
C ARG A 209 -3.59 10.91 8.23
N ALA A 210 -3.02 11.46 9.31
CA ALA A 210 -2.38 12.78 9.27
C ALA A 210 -1.20 12.83 8.28
N ILE A 211 -0.37 11.78 8.24
CA ILE A 211 0.70 11.63 7.25
C ILE A 211 0.11 11.67 5.83
N ARG A 212 -0.97 10.93 5.58
CA ARG A 212 -1.65 10.91 4.28
C ARG A 212 -2.24 12.27 3.89
N GLU A 213 -2.88 12.95 4.84
CA GLU A 213 -3.48 14.28 4.66
C GLU A 213 -2.47 15.36 4.33
N SER A 214 -1.25 15.27 4.90
CA SER A 214 -0.14 16.20 4.68
C SER A 214 0.72 15.88 3.46
N THR A 215 0.55 14.70 2.86
CA THR A 215 1.36 14.25 1.71
C THR A 215 0.49 14.04 0.48
N ILE A 216 0.06 12.79 0.24
CA ILE A 216 -0.66 12.37 -0.97
C ILE A 216 -1.95 13.16 -1.15
N ARG A 217 -2.77 13.31 -0.11
CA ARG A 217 -4.05 14.04 -0.22
C ARG A 217 -3.82 15.52 -0.43
N ALA A 218 -2.82 16.14 0.20
CA ALA A 218 -2.47 17.53 -0.04
C ALA A 218 -2.10 17.75 -1.51
N GLN A 219 -1.20 16.90 -2.04
CA GLN A 219 -0.78 16.94 -3.43
C GLN A 219 -1.95 16.72 -4.40
N TYR A 220 -2.86 15.81 -4.07
CA TYR A 220 -4.05 15.55 -4.88
C TYR A 220 -5.01 16.74 -4.92
N ARG A 221 -5.28 17.36 -3.76
CA ARG A 221 -6.12 18.57 -3.65
C ARG A 221 -5.55 19.73 -4.47
N VAL A 222 -4.23 19.91 -4.45
CA VAL A 222 -3.58 20.92 -5.29
C VAL A 222 -3.72 20.60 -6.79
N ALA A 223 -3.51 19.35 -7.18
CA ALA A 223 -3.55 18.94 -8.59
C ALA A 223 -4.97 19.00 -9.20
N GLN A 224 -5.99 18.55 -8.46
CA GLN A 224 -7.34 18.37 -9.01
C GLN A 224 -8.33 19.47 -8.61
N GLN A 225 -8.19 20.03 -7.41
CA GLN A 225 -9.14 21.01 -6.86
C GLN A 225 -8.55 22.42 -6.84
N ASN A 226 -7.29 22.58 -7.27
CA ASN A 226 -6.49 23.80 -7.11
C ASN A 226 -6.51 24.32 -5.66
N ASP A 227 -6.70 23.42 -4.70
CA ASP A 227 -6.83 23.75 -3.28
C ASP A 227 -5.46 23.71 -2.62
N ARG A 228 -4.94 24.90 -2.32
CA ARG A 228 -3.62 25.13 -1.72
C ARG A 228 -3.70 25.55 -0.26
N ARG A 229 -4.80 25.23 0.43
CA ARG A 229 -5.00 25.59 1.85
C ARG A 229 -3.93 25.01 2.77
N TYR A 230 -3.32 23.90 2.37
CA TYR A 230 -2.32 23.22 3.17
C TYR A 230 -1.04 22.97 2.39
N GLU A 231 0.08 23.09 3.08
CA GLU A 231 1.40 22.75 2.59
C GLU A 231 1.54 21.24 2.38
N ILE A 232 2.30 20.89 1.34
CA ILE A 232 2.63 19.51 1.00
C ILE A 232 3.95 19.16 1.70
N ALA A 233 3.91 18.19 2.60
CA ALA A 233 5.06 17.77 3.39
C ALA A 233 6.03 16.88 2.58
N TYR A 234 6.67 17.45 1.56
CA TYR A 234 7.74 16.76 0.82
C TYR A 234 8.87 16.35 1.76
N GLY A 235 9.38 15.14 1.57
CA GLY A 235 10.47 14.59 2.40
C GLY A 235 10.04 14.04 3.76
N LEU A 236 8.77 14.18 4.20
CA LEU A 236 8.29 13.65 5.48
C LEU A 236 8.57 12.15 5.64
N GLY A 237 8.29 11.35 4.59
CA GLY A 237 8.58 9.92 4.61
C GLY A 237 10.06 9.60 4.81
N GLN A 238 10.96 10.40 4.22
CA GLN A 238 12.41 10.23 4.37
C GLN A 238 12.89 10.69 5.75
N GLU A 239 12.36 11.79 6.27
CA GLU A 239 12.62 12.31 7.62
C GLU A 239 12.26 11.25 8.67
N LEU A 240 11.02 10.75 8.62
CA LEU A 240 10.54 9.71 9.52
C LEU A 240 11.34 8.41 9.35
N ALA A 241 11.61 7.96 8.12
CA ALA A 241 12.41 6.76 7.88
C ALA A 241 13.83 6.86 8.47
N ARG A 242 14.49 8.02 8.36
CA ARG A 242 15.82 8.26 8.93
C ARG A 242 15.78 8.28 10.47
N SER A 243 14.69 8.78 11.05
CA SER A 243 14.53 8.84 12.50
C SER A 243 14.35 7.46 13.15
N LEU A 244 13.99 6.42 12.39
CA LEU A 244 13.87 5.03 12.86
C LEU A 244 15.20 4.39 13.31
N ASN A 245 16.32 5.09 13.21
CA ASN A 245 17.59 4.62 13.76
C ASN A 245 17.57 4.53 15.28
N GLN A 246 16.79 5.40 15.96
CA GLN A 246 16.72 5.48 17.42
C GLN A 246 15.29 5.83 17.87
N ARG A 247 14.77 5.12 18.89
CA ARG A 247 13.40 5.29 19.39
C ARG A 247 13.07 6.75 19.74
N HIS A 248 13.94 7.42 20.49
CA HIS A 248 13.70 8.80 20.91
C HIS A 248 13.67 9.77 19.72
N THR A 249 14.57 9.57 18.73
CA THR A 249 14.60 10.40 17.52
C THR A 249 13.31 10.22 16.71
N PHE A 250 12.81 8.99 16.60
CA PHE A 250 11.55 8.70 15.93
C PHE A 250 10.34 9.35 16.63
N ILE A 251 10.22 9.20 17.95
CA ILE A 251 9.13 9.81 18.72
C ILE A 251 9.19 11.34 18.63
N ASN A 252 10.38 11.93 18.69
CA ASN A 252 10.55 13.38 18.53
C ASN A 252 10.13 13.85 17.14
N ALA A 253 10.57 13.17 16.08
CA ALA A 253 10.19 13.50 14.71
C ALA A 253 8.67 13.41 14.50
N LEU A 254 8.02 12.39 15.06
CA LEU A 254 6.55 12.27 15.04
C LEU A 254 5.86 13.39 15.81
N THR A 255 6.36 13.74 17.00
CA THR A 255 5.79 14.81 17.83
C THR A 255 5.90 16.16 17.12
N ASP A 256 7.05 16.45 16.51
CA ASP A 256 7.25 17.66 15.72
C ASP A 256 6.39 17.71 14.46
N PHE A 257 6.20 16.57 13.79
CA PHE A 257 5.25 16.46 12.68
C PHE A 257 3.82 16.76 13.15
N VAL A 258 3.34 16.11 14.21
CA VAL A 258 1.99 16.30 14.74
C VAL A 258 1.76 17.75 15.18
N ARG A 259 2.74 18.37 15.84
CA ARG A 259 2.69 19.78 16.23
C ARG A 259 2.50 20.69 15.02
N ARG A 260 3.29 20.49 13.95
CA ARG A 260 3.18 21.28 12.70
C ARG A 260 1.83 21.05 12.03
N TYR A 261 1.41 19.80 11.90
CA TYR A 261 0.14 19.41 11.28
C TYR A 261 -1.07 20.01 12.01
N ASN A 262 -1.09 19.95 13.34
CA ASN A 262 -2.17 20.51 14.15
C ASN A 262 -2.17 22.05 14.10
N ALA A 263 -1.00 22.69 14.15
CA ALA A 263 -0.89 24.14 14.06
C ALA A 263 -1.39 24.68 12.71
N GLU A 264 -1.05 24.01 11.61
CA GLU A 264 -1.56 24.33 10.28
C GLU A 264 -3.08 24.16 10.20
N THR A 265 -3.58 23.02 10.68
CA THR A 265 -5.02 22.73 10.72
C THR A 265 -5.80 23.76 11.54
N ALA A 266 -5.27 24.17 12.69
CA ALA A 266 -5.89 25.19 13.54
C ALA A 266 -5.96 26.56 12.88
N ARG A 267 -4.93 26.95 12.10
CA ARG A 267 -4.94 28.22 11.34
C ARG A 267 -6.03 28.22 10.26
N GLU A 268 -6.19 27.12 9.53
CA GLU A 268 -7.26 27.01 8.54
C GLU A 268 -8.64 26.98 9.20
N GLU A 269 -8.76 26.31 10.35
CA GLU A 269 -9.99 26.31 11.14
C GLU A 269 -10.34 27.72 11.65
N GLU A 270 -9.37 28.54 12.05
CA GLU A 270 -9.57 29.94 12.44
C GLU A 270 -10.09 30.79 11.27
N LYS A 271 -9.54 30.60 10.05
CA LYS A 271 -10.03 31.29 8.84
C LYS A 271 -11.50 30.96 8.57
N VAL A 272 -11.87 29.69 8.65
CA VAL A 272 -13.26 29.25 8.48
C VAL A 272 -14.14 29.79 9.61
N ALA A 273 -13.65 29.79 10.86
CA ALA A 273 -14.42 30.29 12.00
C ALA A 273 -14.77 31.77 11.85
N ARG A 274 -13.84 32.59 11.34
CA ARG A 274 -14.08 34.00 11.03
C ARG A 274 -15.21 34.20 10.00
N GLN A 275 -15.35 33.28 9.05
CA GLN A 275 -16.43 33.29 8.05
C GLN A 275 -17.78 32.83 8.63
N HIS A 276 -17.78 32.09 9.74
CA HIS A 276 -18.96 31.51 10.37
C HIS A 276 -19.26 32.10 11.77
N ASN A 277 -19.01 33.39 11.97
CA ASN A 277 -19.27 34.11 13.23
C ASN A 277 -18.69 33.43 14.48
N GLY A 278 -17.52 32.82 14.35
CA GLY A 278 -16.81 32.13 15.44
C GLY A 278 -17.36 30.74 15.80
N LYS A 279 -18.36 30.21 15.08
CA LYS A 279 -18.92 28.89 15.34
C LYS A 279 -18.35 27.85 14.39
N ILE A 280 -17.55 26.93 14.93
CA ILE A 280 -17.13 25.72 14.22
C ILE A 280 -17.94 24.53 14.74
N THR A 281 -18.92 24.10 13.97
CA THR A 281 -19.62 22.84 14.20
C THR A 281 -18.97 21.72 13.38
N ALA A 282 -19.29 20.47 13.71
CA ALA A 282 -18.84 19.30 12.94
C ALA A 282 -19.31 19.35 11.47
N GLU A 283 -20.45 19.99 11.20
CA GLU A 283 -20.97 20.20 9.84
C GLU A 283 -20.15 21.24 9.08
N VAL A 284 -19.85 22.38 9.71
CA VAL A 284 -18.99 23.41 9.11
C VAL A 284 -17.60 22.84 8.81
N ARG A 285 -17.01 22.06 9.73
CA ARG A 285 -15.72 21.37 9.48
C ARG A 285 -15.77 20.45 8.27
N ARG A 286 -16.84 19.66 8.14
CA ARG A 286 -17.02 18.74 7.01
C ARG A 286 -17.24 19.48 5.70
N GLY A 287 -18.13 20.48 5.68
CA GLY A 287 -18.42 21.30 4.50
C GLY A 287 -17.19 22.08 4.02
N ALA A 288 -16.38 22.59 4.95
CA ALA A 288 -15.12 23.25 4.62
C ALA A 288 -13.97 22.27 4.31
N GLY A 289 -14.16 20.95 4.42
CA GLY A 289 -13.10 19.97 4.11
C GLY A 289 -11.88 20.04 5.04
N LEU A 290 -12.09 20.46 6.29
CA LEU A 290 -11.01 20.63 7.28
C LEU A 290 -10.45 19.28 7.76
N ARG A 291 -9.13 19.21 7.87
CA ARG A 291 -8.39 18.01 8.32
C ARG A 291 -8.66 17.72 9.79
N ARG A 292 -8.79 16.45 10.19
CA ARG A 292 -8.97 16.07 11.61
C ARG A 292 -7.65 16.24 12.37
N LEU A 293 -7.71 16.91 13.51
CA LEU A 293 -6.59 17.06 14.43
C LEU A 293 -6.18 15.70 15.01
N VAL A 294 -4.89 15.57 15.30
CA VAL A 294 -4.34 14.46 16.09
C VAL A 294 -4.38 14.88 17.56
N THR A 295 -5.01 14.09 18.42
CA THR A 295 -5.15 14.42 19.85
C THR A 295 -3.93 13.97 20.65
N THR A 296 -3.82 14.45 21.90
CA THR A 296 -2.81 13.93 22.85
C THR A 296 -3.04 12.43 23.09
N GLU A 297 -4.30 12.01 23.21
CA GLU A 297 -4.68 10.61 23.36
C GLU A 297 -4.22 9.74 22.18
N ASP A 298 -4.32 10.23 20.94
CA ASP A 298 -3.80 9.52 19.76
C ASP A 298 -2.29 9.25 19.89
N MET A 299 -1.53 10.22 20.42
CA MET A 299 -0.08 10.07 20.64
C MET A 299 0.22 9.11 21.79
N GLU A 300 -0.53 9.18 22.89
CA GLU A 300 -0.39 8.27 24.03
C GLU A 300 -0.68 6.83 23.62
N LEU A 301 -1.75 6.59 22.84
CA LEU A 301 -2.09 5.28 22.29
C LEU A 301 -1.01 4.74 21.35
N LEU A 302 -0.36 5.60 20.55
CA LEU A 302 0.76 5.19 19.70
C LEU A 302 2.01 4.85 20.52
N VAL A 303 2.36 5.66 21.52
CA VAL A 303 3.53 5.39 22.35
C VAL A 303 3.31 4.11 23.17
N ALA A 304 2.10 3.92 23.70
CA ALA A 304 1.74 2.70 24.41
C ALA A 304 1.90 1.46 23.52
N ILE A 305 1.42 1.48 22.26
CA ILE A 305 1.58 0.31 21.37
C ILE A 305 3.05 0.07 21.00
N ILE A 306 3.86 1.13 20.86
CA ILE A 306 5.31 1.00 20.64
C ILE A 306 5.97 0.30 21.83
N ASP A 307 5.63 0.71 23.06
CA ASP A 307 6.20 0.17 24.28
C ASP A 307 5.71 -1.26 24.53
N GLU A 308 4.46 -1.54 24.22
CA GLU A 308 3.88 -2.87 24.30
C GLU A 308 4.61 -3.84 23.38
N TYR A 309 4.90 -3.44 22.13
CA TYR A 309 5.59 -4.26 21.12
C TYR A 309 7.10 -4.36 21.33
N GLY A 310 7.73 -3.33 21.88
CA GLY A 310 9.19 -3.23 22.01
C GLY A 310 9.93 -2.98 20.68
N ASP A 311 9.21 -3.00 19.53
CA ASP A 311 9.75 -2.77 18.20
C ASP A 311 9.16 -1.52 17.55
N TYR A 312 9.75 -0.37 17.87
CA TYR A 312 9.38 0.91 17.26
C TYR A 312 9.68 0.98 15.76
N LYS A 313 10.59 0.15 15.22
CA LYS A 313 10.92 0.14 13.80
C LYS A 313 9.78 -0.51 13.01
N LEU A 314 9.23 -1.61 13.51
CA LEU A 314 8.05 -2.24 12.94
C LEU A 314 6.88 -1.25 12.89
N VAL A 315 6.52 -0.65 14.02
CA VAL A 315 5.41 0.33 14.10
C VAL A 315 5.66 1.52 13.18
N GLY A 316 6.88 2.06 13.17
CA GLY A 316 7.22 3.21 12.33
C GLY A 316 7.23 2.92 10.83
N ASN A 317 7.71 1.75 10.42
CA ASN A 317 7.64 1.33 9.02
C ASN A 317 6.18 1.08 8.58
N LEU A 318 5.35 0.52 9.47
CA LEU A 318 3.90 0.36 9.23
C LEU A 318 3.22 1.72 9.10
N LEU A 319 3.55 2.70 9.96
CA LEU A 319 3.03 4.06 9.86
C LEU A 319 3.36 4.70 8.51
N LEU A 320 4.58 4.48 8.00
CA LEU A 320 4.97 4.96 6.67
C LEU A 320 4.20 4.26 5.56
N ALA A 321 4.10 2.92 5.59
CA ALA A 321 3.35 2.16 4.59
C ALA A 321 1.87 2.58 4.56
N TYR A 322 1.22 2.69 5.72
CA TYR A 322 -0.18 3.11 5.83
C TYR A 322 -0.39 4.60 5.57
N GLY A 323 0.56 5.45 5.95
CA GLY A 323 0.52 6.89 5.73
C GLY A 323 0.60 7.26 4.25
N TYR A 324 1.30 6.45 3.45
CA TYR A 324 1.38 6.60 2.00
C TYR A 324 0.44 5.68 1.21
N ALA A 325 -0.37 4.86 1.89
CA ALA A 325 -1.46 4.12 1.26
C ALA A 325 -2.62 5.06 0.94
N PHE A 326 -3.30 4.85 -0.19
CA PHE A 326 -4.42 5.68 -0.62
C PHE A 326 -5.37 4.89 -1.53
N ASP A 327 -6.66 4.88 -1.17
CA ASP A 327 -7.68 4.15 -1.93
C ASP A 327 -8.18 5.02 -3.10
N SER A 328 -7.67 4.77 -4.31
CA SER A 328 -8.00 5.53 -5.51
C SER A 328 -9.45 5.39 -5.98
N SER A 329 -10.20 4.40 -5.49
CA SER A 329 -11.66 4.29 -5.74
C SER A 329 -12.44 5.44 -5.08
N THR A 330 -11.92 6.00 -3.99
CA THR A 330 -12.49 7.20 -3.34
C THR A 330 -12.51 8.41 -4.29
N ILE A 331 -11.60 8.44 -5.26
CA ILE A 331 -11.51 9.49 -6.28
C ILE A 331 -12.56 9.27 -7.38
N ARG A 332 -12.64 8.06 -7.94
CA ARG A 332 -13.56 7.77 -9.06
C ARG A 332 -15.02 8.02 -8.70
N HIS A 333 -15.40 7.81 -7.44
CA HIS A 333 -16.76 8.14 -6.96
C HIS A 333 -17.01 9.65 -6.81
N GLN A 334 -15.97 10.46 -6.56
CA GLN A 334 -16.07 11.92 -6.51
C GLN A 334 -16.15 12.54 -7.92
N GLU A 335 -15.45 11.95 -8.89
CA GLU A 335 -15.53 12.35 -10.30
C GLU A 335 -16.90 12.00 -10.90
N ALA A 336 -17.41 10.79 -10.65
CA ALA A 336 -18.74 10.38 -11.14
C ALA A 336 -19.89 11.20 -10.53
N THR A 337 -19.77 11.66 -9.29
CA THR A 337 -20.80 12.52 -8.67
C THR A 337 -20.74 13.96 -9.16
N ALA A 338 -19.54 14.50 -9.44
CA ALA A 338 -19.38 15.83 -10.03
C ALA A 338 -19.91 15.92 -11.48
N GLU A 339 -19.69 14.90 -12.32
CA GLU A 339 -20.23 14.86 -13.69
C GLU A 339 -21.76 14.65 -13.76
N THR A 340 -22.37 14.10 -12.69
CA THR A 340 -23.83 13.92 -12.64
C THR A 340 -24.56 15.21 -12.26
N ASP A 341 -23.90 16.10 -11.49
CA ASP A 341 -24.45 17.40 -11.10
C ASP A 341 -24.34 18.45 -12.23
N ASP A 342 -23.31 18.39 -13.07
CA ASP A 342 -23.18 19.25 -14.26
C ASP A 342 -24.20 18.88 -15.36
N ASN A 343 -24.52 17.59 -15.56
CA ASN A 343 -25.53 17.19 -16.55
C ASN A 343 -26.98 17.50 -16.13
N ASN A 344 -27.26 17.64 -14.83
CA ASN A 344 -28.59 18.02 -14.33
C ASN A 344 -28.82 19.54 -14.29
N SER A 345 -27.80 20.35 -14.54
CA SER A 345 -27.90 21.82 -14.54
C SER A 345 -28.03 22.43 -15.95
N GLU A 346 -27.89 21.64 -17.03
CA GLU A 346 -28.10 22.08 -18.42
C GLU A 346 -29.48 21.73 -19.02
N GLU A 347 -30.30 20.88 -18.38
CA GLU A 347 -31.67 20.57 -18.88
C GLU A 347 -32.79 21.48 -18.31
N GLY A 348 -32.41 22.55 -17.62
CA GLY A 348 -33.35 23.45 -16.94
C GLY A 348 -33.25 24.91 -17.36
N VAL A 349 -33.27 25.21 -18.67
CA VAL A 349 -33.49 26.58 -19.20
C VAL A 349 -34.52 26.58 -20.31
#